data_AF-A0A372DSA6-F1
#
_entry.id   AF-A0A372DSA6-F1
#
_cell.length_a   1.000
_cell.length_b   1.000
_cell.length_c   1.000
_cell.angle_alpha   90.00
_cell.angle_beta   90.00
_cell.angle_gamma   90.00
#
_symmetry.space_group_name_H-M   'P 1'
#
loop_
_entity.id
_entity.type
_entity.pdbx_description
1 polymer ?
#
loop_
_entity_poly.entity_id
_entity_poly.type
_entity_poly.pdbx_seq_one_letter_code
_entity_poly.pdbx_strand_id
1 'polypeptide(L)'
;METTLPRNFFFYNSLSIEDCLKLAQIFLDKGCPSEAVEFCRQAINLYPQLPKAYQLLGLSYQVWGSHPELAESSYKKAIFLDPQNGDNYYLLATFYHELGFLDQAIEAYHQALEKRADYTPAHWGLGNLLYSQGDFTKSIQHHTKALKISWNCPLISYDLLDLCKKGYTELSLSYALETIRRSPHHLSAANICYAAINKFIDQKDYSHAISLAIFCLQHQPSLPGLFDFLRTALEQLGRDEDAASCSVGMIPLHVIFEFAVDAKKIALTFLEKQPQNVVFHTCSNQQKIYAPPAQSIKPQYFHSMVGGVWEYGAQGIAFVDQGTVWSDPSTTAVLSSSQELIEDLSYGNSGLVASSNYLPEKQKFAGTLAVLSIRYSNNYCHWMFEFVARAGLLNQFGSGWDSFDAFLLDPIQSNFQAETISALRIPESKIIQNSTGTHLQADRLIVPSPLKHWPVFDKATCTLIRSLFLRNEDPEEIKDSLPKYLYLSRSEARYRRVLNDEQVQESLKNLGFASISLGELSICQQANLLAGAEVVVAPHGAGLTNLVFCQPGTKVLEIFPHRYRQQYYWALANQRGLVYQYLIGRSVSDYLASGGTYPFNDLEDIVVDIGDLLTSLAAMSVELPHGVHG
;
A
#
# COMPACT_ATOMS: atom_id res chain seq x y z
N MET A 1 -48.28 36.72 -6.22
CA MET A 1 -48.82 37.42 -7.40
C MET A 1 -48.05 36.91 -8.60
N GLU A 2 -48.79 36.53 -9.62
CA GLU A 2 -48.42 35.76 -10.82
C GLU A 2 -47.13 36.25 -11.50
N THR A 3 -46.14 35.35 -11.62
CA THR A 3 -45.10 35.45 -12.63
C THR A 3 -45.50 34.58 -13.81
N THR A 4 -46.18 35.24 -14.74
CA THR A 4 -46.51 34.79 -16.09
C THR A 4 -45.25 34.31 -16.83
N LEU A 5 -45.12 32.99 -16.99
CA LEU A 5 -44.30 32.41 -18.06
C LEU A 5 -44.97 32.76 -19.41
N PRO A 6 -44.21 33.18 -20.44
CA PRO A 6 -44.80 33.71 -21.66
C PRO A 6 -45.60 32.63 -22.40
N ARG A 7 -46.89 32.89 -22.59
CA ARG A 7 -47.72 32.26 -23.63
C ARG A 7 -47.12 32.63 -25.00
N ASN A 8 -46.17 31.86 -25.49
CA ASN A 8 -45.75 31.84 -26.89
C ASN A 8 -45.13 30.47 -27.21
N PHE A 9 -45.98 29.45 -27.31
CA PHE A 9 -45.67 28.17 -27.95
C PHE A 9 -46.71 27.90 -29.06
N PHE A 10 -46.84 28.87 -29.98
CA PHE A 10 -47.50 28.67 -31.27
C PHE A 10 -46.51 29.04 -32.37
N PHE A 11 -45.55 28.15 -32.60
CA PHE A 11 -44.92 27.98 -33.90
C PHE A 11 -45.01 26.50 -34.26
N TYR A 12 -45.77 26.22 -35.33
CA TYR A 12 -45.77 24.94 -36.03
C TYR A 12 -44.36 24.70 -36.60
N ASN A 13 -43.49 24.10 -35.80
CA ASN A 13 -42.63 23.03 -36.28
C ASN A 13 -43.25 21.76 -35.70
N SER A 14 -43.76 20.87 -36.54
CA SER A 14 -44.11 19.53 -36.08
C SER A 14 -42.86 18.92 -35.46
N LEU A 15 -42.81 18.83 -34.13
CA LEU A 15 -41.70 18.16 -33.44
C LEU A 15 -41.56 16.78 -34.08
N SER A 16 -40.33 16.44 -34.47
CA SER A 16 -40.10 15.11 -35.00
C SER A 16 -40.36 14.08 -33.89
N ILE A 17 -40.61 12.83 -34.28
CA ILE A 17 -40.72 11.72 -33.33
C ILE A 17 -39.50 11.69 -32.39
N GLU A 18 -38.31 11.93 -32.94
CA GLU A 18 -37.06 11.95 -32.17
C GLU A 18 -37.01 13.09 -31.15
N ASP A 19 -37.48 14.28 -31.54
CA ASP A 19 -37.57 15.43 -30.62
C ASP A 19 -38.56 15.16 -29.49
N CYS A 20 -39.71 14.56 -29.78
CA CYS A 20 -40.69 14.16 -28.77
C CYS A 20 -40.09 13.14 -27.77
N LEU A 21 -39.38 12.11 -28.25
CA LEU A 21 -38.74 11.12 -27.37
C LEU A 21 -37.62 11.74 -26.52
N LYS A 22 -36.80 12.62 -27.10
CA LYS A 22 -35.74 13.36 -26.39
C LYS A 22 -36.32 14.25 -25.30
N LEU A 23 -37.36 15.02 -25.62
CA LEU A 23 -38.03 15.87 -24.65
C LEU A 23 -38.67 15.05 -23.53
N ALA A 24 -39.34 13.93 -23.85
CA ALA A 24 -39.89 13.02 -22.84
C ALA A 24 -38.81 12.53 -21.86
N GLN A 25 -37.65 12.10 -22.36
CA GLN A 25 -36.52 11.71 -21.50
C GLN A 25 -36.02 12.87 -20.63
N ILE A 26 -35.85 14.08 -21.19
CA ILE A 26 -35.41 15.27 -20.44
C ILE A 26 -36.40 15.61 -19.31
N PHE A 27 -37.70 15.52 -19.56
CA PHE A 27 -38.71 15.81 -18.54
C PHE A 27 -38.75 14.72 -17.45
N LEU A 28 -38.48 13.45 -17.79
CA LEU A 28 -38.28 12.39 -16.81
C LEU A 28 -37.07 12.66 -15.91
N ASP A 29 -35.94 13.01 -16.50
CA ASP A 29 -34.70 13.29 -15.76
C ASP A 29 -34.85 14.51 -14.82
N LYS A 30 -35.78 15.42 -15.14
CA LYS A 30 -36.14 16.59 -14.32
C LYS A 30 -37.21 16.31 -13.26
N GLY A 31 -37.77 15.09 -13.20
CA GLY A 31 -38.83 14.74 -12.28
C GLY A 31 -40.20 15.36 -12.63
N CYS A 32 -40.43 15.66 -13.91
CA CYS A 32 -41.69 16.21 -14.44
C CYS A 32 -42.42 15.15 -15.28
N PRO A 33 -43.03 14.12 -14.66
CA PRO A 33 -43.58 12.97 -15.37
C PRO A 33 -44.82 13.30 -16.22
N SER A 34 -45.61 14.32 -15.84
CA SER A 34 -46.78 14.77 -16.60
C SER A 34 -46.43 15.27 -18.00
N GLU A 35 -45.40 16.11 -18.10
CA GLU A 35 -44.91 16.66 -19.35
C GLU A 35 -44.27 15.57 -20.21
N ALA A 36 -43.56 14.63 -19.58
CA ALA A 36 -43.00 13.48 -20.27
C ALA A 36 -44.08 12.59 -20.93
N VAL A 37 -45.21 12.35 -20.23
CA VAL A 37 -46.37 11.63 -20.79
C VAL A 37 -46.91 12.33 -22.03
N GLU A 38 -47.04 13.67 -22.01
CA GLU A 38 -47.58 14.42 -23.14
C GLU A 38 -46.68 14.33 -24.38
N PHE A 39 -45.36 14.43 -24.21
CA PHE A 39 -44.43 14.23 -25.32
C PHE A 39 -44.40 12.78 -25.83
N CYS A 40 -44.53 11.78 -24.94
CA CYS A 40 -44.68 10.38 -25.36
C CYS A 40 -45.96 10.17 -26.18
N ARG A 41 -47.09 10.75 -25.77
CA ARG A 41 -48.36 10.69 -26.51
C ARG A 41 -48.27 11.36 -27.88
N GLN A 42 -47.55 12.49 -27.98
CA GLN A 42 -47.29 13.12 -29.27
C GLN A 42 -46.46 12.20 -30.19
N ALA A 43 -45.40 11.58 -29.69
CA ALA A 43 -44.62 10.60 -30.45
C ALA A 43 -45.48 9.41 -30.93
N ILE A 44 -46.38 8.91 -30.07
CA ILE A 44 -47.32 7.82 -30.40
C ILE A 44 -48.36 8.26 -31.45
N ASN A 45 -48.88 9.48 -31.37
CA ASN A 45 -49.82 10.01 -32.36
C ASN A 45 -49.18 10.15 -33.74
N LEU A 46 -47.89 10.51 -33.79
CA LEU A 46 -47.12 10.58 -35.02
C LEU A 46 -46.77 9.19 -35.56
N TYR A 47 -46.43 8.24 -34.69
CA TYR A 47 -46.14 6.86 -35.08
C TYR A 47 -46.57 5.85 -34.01
N PRO A 48 -47.78 5.25 -34.14
CA PRO A 48 -48.35 4.35 -33.14
C PRO A 48 -47.65 2.99 -33.00
N GLN A 49 -46.73 2.64 -33.89
CA GLN A 49 -46.01 1.37 -33.90
C GLN A 49 -44.57 1.54 -33.38
N LEU A 50 -44.35 2.47 -32.44
CA LEU A 50 -43.05 2.81 -31.90
C LEU A 50 -42.82 2.23 -30.49
N PRO A 51 -42.12 1.09 -30.32
CA PRO A 51 -41.88 0.50 -29.01
C PRO A 51 -41.26 1.48 -28.01
N LYS A 52 -40.28 2.28 -28.46
CA LYS A 52 -39.55 3.24 -27.61
C LYS A 52 -40.46 4.31 -26.99
N ALA A 53 -41.51 4.74 -27.70
CA ALA A 53 -42.46 5.71 -27.16
C ALA A 53 -43.30 5.11 -26.03
N TYR A 54 -43.70 3.84 -26.16
CA TYR A 54 -44.42 3.13 -25.11
C TYR A 54 -43.53 2.76 -23.91
N GLN A 55 -42.24 2.48 -24.12
CA GLN A 55 -41.26 2.33 -23.03
C GLN A 55 -41.20 3.60 -22.17
N LEU A 56 -40.98 4.75 -22.80
CA LEU A 56 -40.89 6.03 -22.10
C LEU A 56 -42.23 6.43 -21.47
N LEU A 57 -43.35 6.10 -22.11
CA LEU A 57 -44.68 6.33 -21.53
C LEU A 57 -44.89 5.50 -20.26
N GLY A 58 -44.50 4.22 -20.28
CA GLY A 58 -44.53 3.34 -19.13
C GLY A 58 -43.68 3.87 -17.98
N LEU A 59 -42.44 4.26 -18.28
CA LEU A 59 -41.52 4.86 -17.31
C LEU A 59 -42.06 6.17 -16.75
N SER A 60 -42.69 7.00 -17.59
CA SER A 60 -43.30 8.26 -17.16
C SER A 60 -44.45 8.04 -16.17
N TYR A 61 -45.32 7.07 -16.44
CA TYR A 61 -46.39 6.71 -15.50
C TYR A 61 -45.87 6.06 -14.21
N GLN A 62 -44.82 5.24 -14.30
CA GLN A 62 -44.16 4.64 -13.14
C GLN A 62 -43.56 5.71 -12.22
N VAL A 63 -42.77 6.63 -12.76
CA VAL A 63 -42.20 7.77 -11.99
C VAL A 63 -43.29 8.67 -11.42
N TRP A 64 -44.43 8.80 -12.10
CA TRP A 64 -45.58 9.54 -11.58
C TRP A 64 -46.25 8.84 -10.38
N GLY A 65 -46.13 7.51 -10.27
CA GLY A 65 -46.62 6.70 -9.14
C GLY A 65 -48.15 6.59 -9.00
N SER A 66 -48.93 7.48 -9.60
CA SER A 66 -50.40 7.52 -9.47
C SER A 66 -51.16 6.67 -10.49
N HIS A 67 -50.45 6.07 -11.47
CA HIS A 67 -51.06 5.43 -12.64
C HIS A 67 -50.44 4.05 -12.98
N PRO A 68 -50.39 3.09 -12.04
CA PRO A 68 -49.74 1.79 -12.25
C PRO A 68 -50.35 0.98 -13.41
N GLU A 69 -51.68 1.02 -13.58
CA GLU A 69 -52.36 0.31 -14.68
C GLU A 69 -51.94 0.85 -16.07
N LEU A 70 -51.75 2.16 -16.18
CA LEU A 70 -51.32 2.80 -17.43
C LEU A 70 -49.83 2.52 -17.71
N ALA A 71 -49.01 2.45 -16.67
CA ALA A 71 -47.61 2.05 -16.78
C ALA A 71 -47.51 0.60 -17.31
N GLU A 72 -48.22 -0.33 -16.67
CA GLU A 72 -48.24 -1.74 -17.06
C GLU A 72 -48.74 -1.93 -18.50
N SER A 73 -49.84 -1.27 -18.86
CA SER A 73 -50.40 -1.32 -20.22
C SER A 73 -49.40 -0.81 -21.26
N SER A 74 -48.69 0.28 -20.95
CA SER A 74 -47.67 0.86 -21.83
C SER A 74 -46.49 -0.09 -22.01
N TYR A 75 -45.98 -0.71 -20.94
CA TYR A 75 -44.92 -1.70 -21.04
C TYR A 75 -45.34 -2.95 -21.82
N LYS A 76 -46.53 -3.50 -21.56
CA LYS A 76 -47.07 -4.63 -22.33
C LYS A 76 -47.25 -4.28 -23.81
N LYS A 77 -47.63 -3.04 -24.12
CA LYS A 77 -47.71 -2.57 -25.52
C LYS A 77 -46.32 -2.49 -26.16
N ALA A 78 -45.31 -2.00 -25.46
CA ALA A 78 -43.93 -2.00 -25.95
C ALA A 78 -43.45 -3.44 -26.26
N ILE A 79 -43.73 -4.40 -25.37
CA ILE A 79 -43.44 -5.84 -25.59
C ILE A 79 -44.18 -6.39 -26.80
N PHE A 80 -45.47 -6.09 -26.95
CA PHE A 80 -46.27 -6.56 -28.10
C PHE A 80 -45.71 -6.07 -29.44
N LEU A 81 -45.19 -4.84 -29.47
CA LEU A 81 -44.63 -4.24 -30.68
C LEU A 81 -43.21 -4.75 -31.00
N ASP A 82 -42.45 -5.12 -29.97
CA ASP A 82 -41.08 -5.62 -30.12
C ASP A 82 -40.79 -6.73 -29.08
N PRO A 83 -41.26 -7.96 -29.34
CA PRO A 83 -41.19 -9.08 -28.39
C PRO A 83 -39.79 -9.72 -28.30
N GLN A 84 -38.83 -9.30 -29.12
CA GLN A 84 -37.45 -9.80 -29.08
C GLN A 84 -36.53 -8.88 -28.27
N ASN A 85 -37.02 -7.73 -27.84
CA ASN A 85 -36.23 -6.76 -27.11
C ASN A 85 -36.30 -6.99 -25.60
N GLY A 86 -35.21 -7.55 -25.05
CA GLY A 86 -35.08 -7.84 -23.62
C GLY A 86 -35.23 -6.62 -22.70
N ASP A 87 -34.96 -5.40 -23.18
CA ASP A 87 -35.13 -4.17 -22.39
C ASP A 87 -36.59 -3.94 -22.01
N ASN A 88 -37.54 -4.30 -22.90
CA ASN A 88 -38.97 -4.17 -22.63
C ASN A 88 -39.41 -5.04 -21.45
N TYR A 89 -38.93 -6.28 -21.40
CA TYR A 89 -39.22 -7.22 -20.32
C TYR A 89 -38.53 -6.81 -19.02
N TYR A 90 -37.30 -6.29 -19.08
CA TYR A 90 -36.61 -5.76 -17.92
C TYR A 90 -37.33 -4.56 -17.31
N LEU A 91 -37.77 -3.59 -18.11
CA LEU A 91 -38.53 -2.44 -17.61
C LEU A 91 -39.83 -2.87 -16.92
N LEU A 92 -40.55 -3.85 -17.49
CA LEU A 92 -41.72 -4.43 -16.86
C LEU A 92 -41.38 -5.15 -15.54
N ALA A 93 -40.25 -5.87 -15.50
CA ALA A 93 -39.77 -6.54 -14.30
C ALA A 93 -39.42 -5.55 -13.18
N THR A 94 -38.75 -4.44 -13.51
CA THR A 94 -38.44 -3.37 -12.54
C THR A 94 -39.71 -2.72 -12.00
N PHE A 95 -40.70 -2.49 -12.86
CA PHE A 95 -42.00 -1.97 -12.47
C PHE A 95 -42.72 -2.90 -11.49
N TYR A 96 -42.81 -4.20 -11.79
CA TYR A 96 -43.41 -5.16 -10.86
C TYR A 96 -42.64 -5.29 -9.55
N HIS A 97 -41.31 -5.20 -9.60
CA HIS A 97 -40.46 -5.22 -8.41
C HIS A 97 -40.77 -4.03 -7.48
N GLU A 98 -40.84 -2.80 -8.01
CA GLU A 98 -41.16 -1.60 -7.22
C GLU A 98 -42.55 -1.66 -6.57
N LEU A 99 -43.51 -2.31 -7.23
CA LEU A 99 -44.86 -2.53 -6.68
C LEU A 99 -44.95 -3.70 -5.70
N GLY A 100 -43.86 -4.46 -5.50
CA GLY A 100 -43.83 -5.63 -4.62
C GLY A 100 -44.46 -6.89 -5.23
N PHE A 101 -44.78 -6.89 -6.53
CA PHE A 101 -45.29 -8.07 -7.24
C PHE A 101 -44.15 -9.01 -7.65
N LEU A 102 -43.55 -9.66 -6.64
CA LEU A 102 -42.29 -10.38 -6.78
C LEU A 102 -42.35 -11.51 -7.83
N ASP A 103 -43.40 -12.34 -7.83
CA ASP A 103 -43.50 -13.46 -8.78
C ASP A 103 -43.58 -12.98 -10.24
N GLN A 104 -44.32 -11.89 -10.48
CA GLN A 104 -44.43 -11.29 -11.81
C GLN A 104 -43.12 -10.64 -12.24
N ALA A 105 -42.38 -10.05 -11.30
CA ALA A 105 -41.04 -9.53 -11.54
C ALA A 105 -40.05 -10.64 -11.91
N ILE A 106 -40.06 -11.79 -11.21
CA ILE A 106 -39.20 -12.95 -11.51
C ILE A 106 -39.44 -13.44 -12.94
N GLU A 107 -40.71 -13.66 -13.30
CA GLU A 107 -41.06 -14.13 -14.64
C GLU A 107 -40.60 -13.12 -15.70
N ALA A 108 -40.87 -11.83 -15.50
CA ALA A 108 -40.44 -10.79 -16.43
C ALA A 108 -38.91 -10.69 -16.55
N TYR A 109 -38.14 -10.86 -15.47
CA TYR A 109 -36.68 -10.95 -15.53
C TYR A 109 -36.20 -12.19 -16.29
N HIS A 110 -36.84 -13.35 -16.09
CA HIS A 110 -36.52 -14.56 -16.86
C HIS A 110 -36.80 -14.37 -18.35
N GLN A 111 -37.93 -13.75 -18.71
CA GLN A 111 -38.23 -13.41 -20.10
C GLN A 111 -37.17 -12.45 -20.69
N ALA A 112 -36.73 -11.44 -19.93
CA ALA A 112 -35.65 -10.55 -20.36
C ALA A 112 -34.35 -11.34 -20.66
N LEU A 113 -34.00 -12.28 -19.79
CA LEU A 113 -32.81 -13.13 -19.92
C LEU A 113 -32.95 -14.19 -21.02
N GLU A 114 -34.17 -14.62 -21.34
CA GLU A 114 -34.43 -15.51 -22.47
C GLU A 114 -34.14 -14.79 -23.80
N LYS A 115 -34.49 -13.51 -23.91
CA LYS A 115 -34.21 -12.69 -25.11
C LYS A 115 -32.78 -12.21 -25.17
N ARG A 116 -32.17 -11.93 -24.02
CA ARG A 116 -30.78 -11.51 -23.90
C ARG A 116 -30.12 -12.18 -22.70
N ALA A 117 -29.50 -13.33 -22.94
CA ALA A 117 -28.85 -14.14 -21.90
C ALA A 117 -27.79 -13.35 -21.12
N ASP A 118 -27.01 -12.52 -21.81
CA ASP A 118 -25.94 -11.72 -21.20
C ASP A 118 -26.42 -10.31 -20.78
N TYR A 119 -27.61 -10.21 -20.18
CA TYR A 119 -28.15 -8.92 -19.75
C TYR A 119 -27.87 -8.63 -18.26
N THR A 120 -26.79 -7.91 -18.00
CA THR A 120 -26.33 -7.59 -16.63
C THR A 120 -27.41 -6.98 -15.72
N PRO A 121 -28.16 -5.93 -16.11
CA PRO A 121 -29.21 -5.36 -15.27
C PRO A 121 -30.29 -6.36 -14.88
N ALA A 122 -30.71 -7.25 -15.79
CA ALA A 122 -31.71 -8.28 -15.50
C ALA A 122 -31.17 -9.35 -14.54
N HIS A 123 -29.91 -9.79 -14.71
CA HIS A 123 -29.29 -10.69 -13.74
C HIS A 123 -29.12 -10.06 -12.36
N TRP A 124 -28.72 -8.79 -12.27
CA TRP A 124 -28.62 -8.09 -10.99
C TRP A 124 -30.00 -7.89 -10.32
N GLY A 125 -31.00 -7.42 -11.08
CA GLY A 125 -32.36 -7.22 -10.58
C GLY A 125 -32.99 -8.51 -10.06
N LEU A 126 -32.83 -9.62 -10.79
CA LEU A 126 -33.27 -10.94 -10.35
C LEU A 126 -32.48 -11.43 -9.12
N GLY A 127 -31.17 -11.19 -9.09
CA GLY A 127 -30.31 -11.51 -7.94
C GLY A 127 -30.76 -10.82 -6.65
N ASN A 128 -31.08 -9.52 -6.72
CA ASN A 128 -31.60 -8.73 -5.61
C ASN A 128 -32.98 -9.21 -5.14
N LEU A 129 -33.86 -9.53 -6.10
CA LEU A 129 -35.19 -10.00 -5.77
C LEU A 129 -35.12 -11.33 -5.01
N LEU A 130 -34.32 -12.28 -5.50
CA LEU A 130 -34.06 -13.56 -4.85
C LEU A 130 -33.38 -13.39 -3.49
N TYR A 131 -32.47 -12.41 -3.38
CA TYR A 131 -31.86 -12.02 -2.11
C TYR A 131 -32.93 -11.56 -1.11
N SER A 132 -33.86 -10.70 -1.52
CA SER A 132 -34.95 -10.20 -0.67
C SER A 132 -35.91 -11.31 -0.22
N GLN A 133 -36.08 -12.34 -1.05
CA GLN A 133 -36.87 -13.54 -0.75
C GLN A 133 -36.11 -14.57 0.11
N GLY A 134 -34.81 -14.38 0.37
CA GLY A 134 -33.97 -15.30 1.13
C GLY A 134 -33.43 -16.50 0.33
N ASP A 135 -33.67 -16.56 -0.99
CA ASP A 135 -33.06 -17.57 -1.87
C ASP A 135 -31.63 -17.13 -2.27
N PHE A 136 -30.76 -17.13 -1.26
CA PHE A 136 -29.40 -16.64 -1.37
C PHE A 136 -28.55 -17.45 -2.36
N THR A 137 -28.80 -18.74 -2.51
CA THR A 137 -28.06 -19.58 -3.47
C THR A 137 -28.33 -19.13 -4.92
N LYS A 138 -29.59 -18.97 -5.31
CA LYS A 138 -29.92 -18.48 -6.66
C LYS A 138 -29.55 -17.02 -6.85
N SER A 139 -29.70 -16.21 -5.80
CA SER A 139 -29.23 -14.82 -5.79
C SER A 139 -27.74 -14.75 -6.18
N ILE A 140 -26.87 -15.52 -5.50
CA ILE A 140 -25.43 -15.55 -5.82
C ILE A 140 -25.17 -16.01 -7.25
N GLN A 141 -25.89 -17.02 -7.75
CA GLN A 141 -25.73 -17.47 -9.14
C GLN A 141 -26.00 -16.33 -10.13
N HIS A 142 -27.06 -15.56 -9.91
CA HIS A 142 -27.43 -14.44 -10.77
C HIS A 142 -26.47 -13.24 -10.61
N HIS A 143 -26.09 -12.88 -9.39
CA HIS A 143 -25.05 -11.87 -9.15
C HIS A 143 -23.71 -12.25 -9.79
N THR A 144 -23.31 -13.53 -9.70
CA THR A 144 -22.09 -14.05 -10.33
C THR A 144 -22.16 -13.95 -11.85
N LYS A 145 -23.31 -14.26 -12.47
CA LYS A 145 -23.50 -14.08 -13.92
C LYS A 145 -23.42 -12.60 -14.32
N ALA A 146 -24.10 -11.72 -13.58
CA ALA A 146 -24.07 -10.27 -13.83
C ALA A 146 -22.65 -9.71 -13.80
N LEU A 147 -21.85 -10.10 -12.79
CA LEU A 147 -20.46 -9.67 -12.68
C LEU A 147 -19.53 -10.33 -13.70
N LYS A 148 -19.76 -11.58 -14.14
CA LYS A 148 -18.98 -12.17 -15.25
C LYS A 148 -19.08 -11.35 -16.54
N ILE A 149 -20.23 -10.70 -16.76
CA ILE A 149 -20.48 -9.85 -17.94
C ILE A 149 -19.97 -8.42 -17.70
N SER A 150 -20.25 -7.85 -16.53
CA SER A 150 -19.81 -6.52 -16.12
C SER A 150 -19.01 -6.59 -14.82
N TRP A 151 -17.72 -6.90 -14.97
CA TRP A 151 -16.80 -7.23 -13.88
C TRP A 151 -16.54 -6.10 -12.89
N ASN A 152 -16.81 -4.85 -13.26
CA ASN A 152 -16.65 -3.68 -12.40
C ASN A 152 -18.00 -3.07 -12.00
N CYS A 153 -18.83 -3.82 -11.27
CA CYS A 153 -20.07 -3.30 -10.69
C CYS A 153 -19.98 -3.30 -9.15
N PRO A 154 -19.79 -2.12 -8.52
CA PRO A 154 -19.69 -2.02 -7.07
C PRO A 154 -20.91 -2.57 -6.33
N LEU A 155 -22.12 -2.31 -6.86
CA LEU A 155 -23.40 -2.75 -6.26
C LEU A 155 -23.42 -4.27 -6.06
N ILE A 156 -23.17 -5.03 -7.14
CA ILE A 156 -23.17 -6.49 -7.09
C ILE A 156 -22.08 -7.02 -6.13
N SER A 157 -20.96 -6.31 -6.05
CA SER A 157 -19.87 -6.69 -5.13
C SER A 157 -20.24 -6.49 -3.67
N TYR A 158 -21.04 -5.46 -3.34
CA TYR A 158 -21.57 -5.27 -1.98
C TYR A 158 -22.55 -6.38 -1.61
N ASP A 159 -23.42 -6.78 -2.54
CA ASP A 159 -24.39 -7.86 -2.32
C ASP A 159 -23.67 -9.19 -2.01
N LEU A 160 -22.65 -9.54 -2.80
CA LEU A 160 -21.84 -10.75 -2.56
C LEU A 160 -21.02 -10.69 -1.27
N LEU A 161 -20.52 -9.51 -0.89
CA LEU A 161 -19.81 -9.32 0.37
C LEU A 161 -20.73 -9.57 1.58
N ASP A 162 -21.97 -9.07 1.52
CA ASP A 162 -22.96 -9.32 2.56
C ASP A 162 -23.32 -10.81 2.64
N LEU A 163 -23.53 -11.47 1.51
CA LEU A 163 -23.82 -12.91 1.44
C LEU A 163 -22.69 -13.77 2.01
N CYS A 164 -21.44 -13.39 1.76
CA CYS A 164 -20.27 -14.00 2.37
C CYS A 164 -20.35 -13.94 3.91
N LYS A 165 -20.63 -12.75 4.46
CA LYS A 165 -20.81 -12.54 5.91
C LYS A 165 -21.97 -13.36 6.49
N LYS A 166 -23.06 -13.53 5.74
CA LYS A 166 -24.27 -14.26 6.17
C LYS A 166 -24.16 -15.78 6.22
N GLY A 167 -23.13 -16.39 5.63
CA GLY A 167 -23.10 -17.86 5.56
C GLY A 167 -22.50 -18.41 4.28
N TYR A 168 -22.75 -17.72 3.17
CA TYR A 168 -22.55 -18.24 1.82
C TYR A 168 -21.13 -17.95 1.30
N THR A 169 -20.13 -18.37 2.08
CA THR A 169 -18.72 -18.08 1.83
C THR A 169 -18.25 -18.71 0.53
N GLU A 170 -18.48 -20.01 0.31
CA GLU A 170 -17.91 -20.74 -0.83
C GLU A 170 -18.31 -20.14 -2.18
N LEU A 171 -19.61 -19.88 -2.39
CA LEU A 171 -20.08 -19.32 -3.65
C LEU A 171 -19.60 -17.88 -3.86
N SER A 172 -19.65 -17.03 -2.81
CA SER A 172 -19.15 -15.65 -2.88
C SER A 172 -17.64 -15.61 -3.16
N LEU A 173 -16.90 -16.54 -2.54
CA LEU A 173 -15.47 -16.69 -2.74
C LEU A 173 -15.14 -17.18 -4.14
N SER A 174 -15.88 -18.15 -4.69
CA SER A 174 -15.66 -18.64 -6.05
C SER A 174 -15.65 -17.52 -7.09
N TYR A 175 -16.52 -16.52 -6.91
CA TYR A 175 -16.55 -15.31 -7.72
C TYR A 175 -15.33 -14.41 -7.46
N ALA A 176 -15.02 -14.12 -6.20
CA ALA A 176 -13.89 -13.26 -5.85
C ALA A 176 -12.58 -13.79 -6.42
N LEU A 177 -12.36 -15.11 -6.34
CA LEU A 177 -11.19 -15.79 -6.91
C LEU A 177 -11.14 -15.65 -8.43
N GLU A 178 -12.25 -15.86 -9.14
CA GLU A 178 -12.30 -15.69 -10.60
C GLU A 178 -12.07 -14.23 -11.02
N THR A 179 -12.54 -13.28 -10.23
CA THR A 179 -12.34 -11.85 -10.49
C THR A 179 -10.90 -11.45 -10.28
N ILE A 180 -10.28 -11.90 -9.20
CA ILE A 180 -8.86 -11.66 -8.92
C ILE A 180 -7.98 -12.26 -10.02
N ARG A 181 -8.32 -13.44 -10.57
CA ARG A 181 -7.60 -14.04 -11.71
C ARG A 181 -7.61 -13.16 -12.96
N ARG A 182 -8.70 -12.43 -13.22
CA ARG A 182 -8.86 -11.57 -14.42
C ARG A 182 -8.36 -10.15 -14.20
N SER A 183 -8.61 -9.62 -13.01
CA SER A 183 -8.33 -8.25 -12.59
C SER A 183 -7.77 -8.28 -11.16
N PRO A 184 -6.45 -8.54 -10.99
CA PRO A 184 -5.83 -8.69 -9.67
C PRO A 184 -6.02 -7.49 -8.74
N HIS A 185 -6.17 -6.28 -9.29
CA HIS A 185 -6.35 -5.04 -8.52
C HIS A 185 -7.82 -4.71 -8.17
N HIS A 186 -8.75 -5.66 -8.32
CA HIS A 186 -10.17 -5.41 -8.08
C HIS A 186 -10.49 -5.33 -6.57
N LEU A 187 -10.55 -4.10 -6.03
CA LEU A 187 -10.75 -3.83 -4.61
C LEU A 187 -11.94 -4.58 -3.98
N SER A 188 -13.08 -4.65 -4.68
CA SER A 188 -14.26 -5.31 -4.12
C SER A 188 -14.11 -6.83 -4.02
N ALA A 189 -13.28 -7.44 -4.87
CA ALA A 189 -13.01 -8.88 -4.81
C ALA A 189 -12.09 -9.18 -3.62
N ALA A 190 -11.07 -8.33 -3.40
CA ALA A 190 -10.24 -8.37 -2.20
C ALA A 190 -11.08 -8.27 -0.91
N ASN A 191 -12.07 -7.37 -0.86
CA ASN A 191 -13.00 -7.24 0.28
C ASN A 191 -13.75 -8.54 0.60
N ILE A 192 -14.21 -9.27 -0.42
CA ILE A 192 -14.87 -10.57 -0.23
C ILE A 192 -13.87 -11.59 0.31
N CYS A 193 -12.64 -11.62 -0.21
CA CYS A 193 -11.58 -12.49 0.30
C CYS A 193 -11.26 -12.18 1.78
N TYR A 194 -11.14 -10.91 2.18
CA TYR A 194 -10.95 -10.56 3.60
C TYR A 194 -12.10 -11.05 4.48
N ALA A 195 -13.35 -10.89 4.03
CA ALA A 195 -14.50 -11.37 4.79
C ALA A 195 -14.49 -12.91 4.92
N ALA A 196 -14.12 -13.62 3.86
CA ALA A 196 -13.97 -15.08 3.88
C ALA A 196 -12.83 -15.53 4.82
N ILE A 197 -11.66 -14.87 4.77
CA ILE A 197 -10.52 -15.15 5.65
C ILE A 197 -10.91 -14.96 7.12
N ASN A 198 -11.53 -13.83 7.46
CA ASN A 198 -12.01 -13.58 8.83
C ASN A 198 -12.94 -14.68 9.31
N LYS A 199 -13.87 -15.10 8.45
CA LYS A 199 -14.81 -16.15 8.80
C LYS A 199 -14.14 -17.51 9.01
N PHE A 200 -13.15 -17.86 8.19
CA PHE A 200 -12.35 -19.06 8.42
C PHE A 200 -11.60 -18.98 9.76
N ILE A 201 -11.04 -17.81 10.10
CA ILE A 201 -10.41 -17.58 11.42
C ILE A 201 -11.42 -17.75 12.56
N ASP A 202 -12.62 -17.16 12.46
CA ASP A 202 -13.69 -17.28 13.46
C ASP A 202 -14.13 -18.74 13.65
N GLN A 203 -14.13 -19.51 12.57
CA GLN A 203 -14.43 -20.94 12.56
C GLN A 203 -13.23 -21.81 13.01
N LYS A 204 -12.08 -21.21 13.32
CA LYS A 204 -10.81 -21.87 13.63
C LYS A 204 -10.25 -22.73 12.49
N ASP A 205 -10.69 -22.47 11.27
CA ASP A 205 -10.19 -23.09 10.04
C ASP A 205 -9.00 -22.29 9.50
N TYR A 206 -7.90 -22.33 10.27
CA TYR A 206 -6.72 -21.53 9.97
C TYR A 206 -6.03 -21.95 8.66
N SER A 207 -6.12 -23.23 8.28
CA SER A 207 -5.52 -23.73 7.03
C SER A 207 -6.17 -23.12 5.79
N HIS A 208 -7.51 -23.03 5.72
CA HIS A 208 -8.18 -22.36 4.61
C HIS A 208 -7.94 -20.84 4.63
N ALA A 209 -7.89 -20.23 5.82
CA ALA A 209 -7.54 -18.81 5.96
C ALA A 209 -6.15 -18.50 5.37
N ILE A 210 -5.14 -19.30 5.73
CA ILE A 210 -3.77 -19.16 5.22
C ILE A 210 -3.72 -19.40 3.71
N SER A 211 -4.31 -20.50 3.25
CA SER A 211 -4.32 -20.86 1.83
C SER A 211 -4.95 -19.76 0.96
N LEU A 212 -6.06 -19.19 1.42
CA LEU A 212 -6.73 -18.10 0.72
C LEU A 212 -5.92 -16.80 0.75
N ALA A 213 -5.30 -16.46 1.89
CA ALA A 213 -4.43 -15.28 1.98
C ALA A 213 -3.23 -15.40 1.03
N ILE A 214 -2.57 -16.56 0.99
CA ILE A 214 -1.46 -16.81 0.05
C ILE A 214 -1.93 -16.75 -1.40
N PHE A 215 -3.08 -17.35 -1.73
CA PHE A 215 -3.65 -17.24 -3.08
C PHE A 215 -3.84 -15.79 -3.52
N CYS A 216 -4.41 -14.95 -2.65
CA CYS A 216 -4.62 -13.53 -2.95
C CYS A 216 -3.29 -12.81 -3.14
N LEU A 217 -2.30 -13.08 -2.28
CA LEU A 217 -0.96 -12.51 -2.39
C LEU A 217 -0.20 -13.00 -3.63
N GLN A 218 -0.42 -14.22 -4.12
CA GLN A 218 0.17 -14.69 -5.38
C GLN A 218 -0.34 -13.90 -6.59
N HIS A 219 -1.56 -13.35 -6.54
CA HIS A 219 -2.11 -12.46 -7.59
C HIS A 219 -1.71 -11.00 -7.37
N GLN A 220 -1.70 -10.56 -6.11
CA GLN A 220 -1.35 -9.20 -5.73
C GLN A 220 -0.45 -9.22 -4.48
N PRO A 221 0.88 -9.31 -4.64
CA PRO A 221 1.79 -9.41 -3.50
C PRO A 221 1.77 -8.20 -2.56
N SER A 222 1.36 -7.03 -3.07
CA SER A 222 1.24 -5.80 -2.30
C SER A 222 -0.09 -5.65 -1.53
N LEU A 223 -0.97 -6.66 -1.54
CA LEU A 223 -2.33 -6.53 -1.01
C LEU A 223 -2.28 -6.36 0.54
N PRO A 224 -2.73 -5.22 1.09
CA PRO A 224 -2.43 -4.84 2.48
C PRO A 224 -3.17 -5.71 3.51
N GLY A 225 -2.69 -5.79 4.74
CA GLY A 225 -3.41 -6.47 5.84
C GLY A 225 -3.49 -8.00 5.77
N LEU A 226 -3.16 -8.65 4.65
CA LEU A 226 -3.13 -10.12 4.56
C LEU A 226 -2.04 -10.76 5.42
N PHE A 227 -0.92 -10.06 5.63
CA PHE A 227 0.13 -10.51 6.55
C PHE A 227 -0.33 -10.59 8.00
N ASP A 228 -1.24 -9.70 8.44
CA ASP A 228 -1.80 -9.74 9.80
C ASP A 228 -2.71 -10.96 10.00
N PHE A 229 -3.48 -11.32 8.96
CA PHE A 229 -4.29 -12.53 8.96
C PHE A 229 -3.41 -13.79 9.00
N LEU A 230 -2.38 -13.84 8.14
CA LEU A 230 -1.40 -14.95 8.13
C LEU A 230 -0.73 -15.11 9.49
N ARG A 231 -0.24 -14.02 10.08
CA ARG A 231 0.36 -14.01 11.42
C ARG A 231 -0.61 -14.61 12.44
N THR A 232 -1.83 -14.09 12.51
CA THR A 232 -2.86 -14.55 13.46
C THR A 232 -3.14 -16.04 13.28
N ALA A 233 -3.36 -16.49 12.05
CA ALA A 233 -3.68 -17.89 11.76
C ALA A 233 -2.51 -18.83 12.09
N LEU A 234 -1.26 -18.42 11.81
CA LEU A 234 -0.06 -19.19 12.13
C LEU A 234 0.21 -19.29 13.63
N GLU A 235 0.00 -18.20 14.40
CA GLU A 235 0.07 -18.21 15.87
C GLU A 235 -0.93 -19.21 16.46
N GLN A 236 -2.18 -19.21 15.95
CA GLN A 236 -3.20 -20.15 16.42
C GLN A 236 -2.89 -21.61 16.07
N LEU A 237 -2.05 -21.86 15.07
CA LEU A 237 -1.50 -23.18 14.73
C LEU A 237 -0.23 -23.53 15.53
N GLY A 238 0.25 -22.66 16.42
CA GLY A 238 1.48 -22.85 17.19
C GLY A 238 2.76 -22.69 16.37
N ARG A 239 2.70 -21.97 15.23
CA ARG A 239 3.82 -21.73 14.32
C ARG A 239 4.41 -20.33 14.55
N ASP A 240 4.88 -20.09 15.76
CA ASP A 240 5.29 -18.75 16.23
C ASP A 240 6.44 -18.16 15.39
N GLU A 241 7.40 -18.97 14.94
CA GLU A 241 8.51 -18.51 14.09
C GLU A 241 8.03 -18.03 12.70
N ASP A 242 7.06 -18.74 12.12
CA ASP A 242 6.47 -18.37 10.83
C ASP A 242 5.59 -17.12 10.95
N ALA A 243 4.86 -17.00 12.05
CA ALA A 243 4.08 -15.81 12.38
C ALA A 243 4.98 -14.58 12.61
N ALA A 244 6.12 -14.76 13.28
CA ALA A 244 7.11 -13.69 13.46
C ALA A 244 7.63 -13.16 12.11
N SER A 245 7.85 -14.05 11.13
CA SER A 245 8.20 -13.66 9.77
C SER A 245 7.07 -12.84 9.11
N CYS A 246 5.81 -13.25 9.27
CA CYS A 246 4.66 -12.52 8.73
C CYS A 246 4.50 -11.14 9.37
N SER A 247 4.89 -10.96 10.62
CA SER A 247 4.84 -9.67 11.35
C SER A 247 5.74 -8.61 10.72
N VAL A 248 6.83 -9.04 10.09
CA VAL A 248 7.72 -8.17 9.31
C VAL A 248 7.37 -8.20 7.82
N GLY A 249 6.19 -8.69 7.44
CA GLY A 249 5.69 -8.71 6.05
C GLY A 249 6.42 -9.71 5.15
N MET A 250 6.83 -10.87 5.69
CA MET A 250 7.52 -11.94 4.97
C MET A 250 6.77 -13.27 5.14
N ILE A 251 6.63 -14.05 4.07
CA ILE A 251 6.09 -15.41 4.14
C ILE A 251 7.22 -16.40 3.88
N PRO A 252 7.54 -17.29 4.84
CA PRO A 252 8.54 -18.32 4.62
C PRO A 252 8.20 -19.24 3.44
N LEU A 253 9.20 -19.64 2.67
CA LEU A 253 9.01 -20.49 1.48
C LEU A 253 8.29 -21.80 1.78
N HIS A 254 8.61 -22.46 2.91
CA HIS A 254 7.95 -23.71 3.29
C HIS A 254 6.47 -23.50 3.61
N VAL A 255 6.08 -22.37 4.20
CA VAL A 255 4.68 -21.99 4.40
C VAL A 255 3.97 -21.81 3.06
N ILE A 256 4.63 -21.16 2.09
CA ILE A 256 4.07 -21.02 0.73
C ILE A 256 3.83 -22.40 0.10
N PHE A 257 4.82 -23.30 0.12
CA PHE A 257 4.66 -24.62 -0.51
C PHE A 257 3.66 -25.53 0.21
N GLU A 258 3.44 -25.32 1.51
CA GLU A 258 2.48 -26.09 2.28
C GLU A 258 1.03 -25.69 2.01
N PHE A 259 0.76 -24.38 1.88
CA PHE A 259 -0.62 -23.85 1.84
C PHE A 259 -1.03 -23.25 0.49
N ALA A 260 -0.12 -23.00 -0.44
CA ALA A 260 -0.49 -22.52 -1.76
C ALA A 260 -1.16 -23.63 -2.58
N VAL A 261 -2.37 -23.36 -3.05
CA VAL A 261 -3.17 -24.32 -3.85
C VAL A 261 -2.45 -24.76 -5.12
N ASP A 262 -1.78 -23.82 -5.80
CA ASP A 262 -1.09 -24.06 -7.08
C ASP A 262 0.28 -23.36 -7.11
N ALA A 263 1.15 -23.61 -6.11
CA ALA A 263 2.51 -23.08 -6.15
C ALA A 263 3.32 -23.70 -7.29
N LYS A 264 3.87 -22.84 -8.15
CA LYS A 264 4.88 -23.22 -9.13
C LYS A 264 6.12 -23.72 -8.40
N LYS A 265 6.69 -24.86 -8.86
CA LYS A 265 8.03 -25.27 -8.43
C LYS A 265 9.03 -24.21 -8.86
N ILE A 266 9.80 -23.70 -7.91
CA ILE A 266 10.85 -22.71 -8.16
C ILE A 266 12.21 -23.37 -8.02
N ALA A 267 13.14 -22.94 -8.86
CA ALA A 267 14.56 -23.20 -8.67
C ALA A 267 15.17 -21.96 -8.01
N LEU A 268 15.84 -22.18 -6.88
CA LEU A 268 16.58 -21.16 -6.16
C LEU A 268 18.05 -21.22 -6.59
N THR A 269 18.60 -20.08 -6.96
CA THR A 269 20.02 -19.93 -7.25
C THR A 269 20.61 -18.79 -6.43
N PHE A 270 21.92 -18.86 -6.22
CA PHE A 270 22.70 -17.92 -5.43
C PHE A 270 23.88 -17.48 -6.27
N LEU A 271 24.38 -16.26 -6.06
CA LEU A 271 25.51 -15.72 -6.83
C LEU A 271 26.75 -16.61 -6.72
N GLU A 272 26.95 -17.25 -5.56
CA GLU A 272 28.04 -18.18 -5.30
C GLU A 272 28.07 -19.37 -6.26
N LYS A 273 26.90 -19.78 -6.77
CA LYS A 273 26.78 -20.89 -7.74
C LYS A 273 27.10 -20.47 -9.17
N GLN A 274 27.42 -19.19 -9.40
CA GLN A 274 27.69 -18.61 -10.73
C GLN A 274 26.63 -19.02 -11.77
N PRO A 275 25.37 -18.60 -11.57
CA PRO A 275 24.29 -18.97 -12.49
C PRO A 275 24.62 -18.52 -13.92
N GLN A 276 24.14 -19.29 -14.89
CA GLN A 276 24.38 -19.00 -16.29
C GLN A 276 23.91 -17.59 -16.65
N ASN A 277 24.72 -16.85 -17.41
CA ASN A 277 24.44 -15.47 -17.83
C ASN A 277 24.32 -14.47 -16.66
N VAL A 278 24.89 -14.80 -15.51
CA VAL A 278 24.99 -13.90 -14.36
C VAL A 278 26.46 -13.68 -14.03
N VAL A 279 26.89 -12.42 -14.00
CA VAL A 279 28.25 -12.03 -13.61
C VAL A 279 28.16 -11.12 -12.40
N PHE A 280 28.88 -11.44 -11.33
CA PHE A 280 28.95 -10.60 -10.13
C PHE A 280 30.32 -9.95 -10.01
N HIS A 281 30.35 -8.62 -9.97
CA HIS A 281 31.56 -7.84 -9.74
C HIS A 281 31.58 -7.33 -8.30
N THR A 282 32.44 -7.93 -7.48
CA THR A 282 32.68 -7.48 -6.11
C THR A 282 33.36 -6.12 -6.11
N CYS A 283 32.72 -5.13 -5.47
CA CYS A 283 33.24 -3.77 -5.28
C CYS A 283 33.90 -3.62 -3.91
N SER A 284 33.38 -4.29 -2.89
CA SER A 284 33.98 -4.35 -1.55
C SER A 284 33.85 -5.73 -0.94
N ASN A 285 34.91 -6.16 -0.25
CA ASN A 285 34.93 -7.44 0.46
C ASN A 285 34.06 -7.38 1.72
N GLN A 286 33.77 -8.56 2.28
CA GLN A 286 33.06 -8.69 3.55
C GLN A 286 33.65 -7.76 4.62
N GLN A 287 32.79 -7.00 5.29
CA GLN A 287 33.19 -6.03 6.31
C GLN A 287 32.78 -6.52 7.69
N LYS A 288 33.65 -6.26 8.68
CA LYS A 288 33.37 -6.53 10.09
C LYS A 288 33.37 -5.21 10.85
N ILE A 289 32.24 -4.83 11.43
CA ILE A 289 32.14 -3.65 12.29
C ILE A 289 32.15 -4.11 13.73
N TYR A 290 33.18 -3.72 14.48
CA TYR A 290 33.23 -3.95 15.91
C TYR A 290 32.34 -2.92 16.62
N ALA A 291 31.40 -3.42 17.41
CA ALA A 291 30.44 -2.59 18.13
C ALA A 291 30.64 -2.80 19.65
N PRO A 292 31.43 -1.93 20.32
CA PRO A 292 31.67 -2.01 21.76
C PRO A 292 30.38 -1.73 22.53
N PRO A 293 30.15 -2.39 23.68
CA PRO A 293 28.88 -2.32 24.41
C PRO A 293 28.37 -0.88 24.59
N ALA A 294 27.08 -0.67 24.29
CA ALA A 294 26.44 0.61 24.58
C ALA A 294 26.39 0.86 26.09
N GLN A 295 26.49 2.12 26.50
CA GLN A 295 26.48 2.51 27.91
C GLN A 295 25.10 3.05 28.33
N SER A 296 24.68 2.73 29.57
CA SER A 296 23.50 3.31 30.20
C SER A 296 23.64 3.26 31.73
N ILE A 297 22.98 4.17 32.43
CA ILE A 297 22.93 4.21 33.90
C ILE A 297 22.21 2.99 34.50
N LYS A 298 21.35 2.32 33.71
CA LYS A 298 20.65 1.08 34.08
C LYS A 298 20.96 -0.01 33.04
N PRO A 299 22.10 -0.71 33.13
CA PRO A 299 22.54 -1.68 32.11
C PRO A 299 21.72 -2.98 32.05
N GLN A 300 20.60 -3.05 32.78
CA GLN A 300 19.99 -4.31 33.22
C GLN A 300 19.11 -5.01 32.15
N TYR A 301 18.92 -4.41 30.96
CA TYR A 301 17.85 -4.84 30.04
C TYR A 301 18.22 -4.96 28.56
N PHE A 302 19.51 -5.03 28.22
CA PHE A 302 19.97 -5.03 26.81
C PHE A 302 21.05 -6.09 26.53
N HIS A 303 20.72 -7.37 26.73
CA HIS A 303 21.63 -8.49 26.48
C HIS A 303 22.12 -8.61 25.02
N SER A 304 21.42 -8.02 24.04
CA SER A 304 21.84 -7.99 22.63
C SER A 304 22.94 -6.95 22.31
N MET A 305 23.23 -6.01 23.22
CA MET A 305 24.28 -4.98 23.07
C MET A 305 25.56 -5.31 23.84
N VAL A 306 25.85 -6.59 24.06
CA VAL A 306 27.14 -7.03 24.61
C VAL A 306 28.09 -7.23 23.43
N GLY A 307 28.96 -6.24 23.18
CA GLY A 307 30.20 -6.35 22.39
C GLY A 307 30.16 -7.37 21.26
N GLY A 308 29.78 -6.94 20.06
CA GLY A 308 29.60 -7.84 18.91
C GLY A 308 30.39 -7.40 17.68
N VAL A 309 30.64 -8.35 16.79
CA VAL A 309 31.11 -8.07 15.44
C VAL A 309 29.94 -8.21 14.49
N TRP A 310 29.61 -7.14 13.78
CA TRP A 310 28.60 -7.16 12.73
C TRP A 310 29.29 -7.49 11.42
N GLU A 311 28.89 -8.58 10.80
CA GLU A 311 29.43 -9.01 9.52
C GLU A 311 28.48 -8.62 8.39
N TYR A 312 29.00 -7.83 7.44
CA TYR A 312 28.31 -7.48 6.22
C TYR A 312 28.94 -8.25 5.07
N GLY A 313 28.12 -8.95 4.28
CA GLY A 313 28.57 -9.65 3.08
C GLY A 313 29.26 -8.72 2.09
N ALA A 314 29.99 -9.32 1.14
CA ALA A 314 30.60 -8.55 0.06
C ALA A 314 29.54 -7.72 -0.70
N GLN A 315 29.89 -6.48 -1.03
CA GLN A 315 29.04 -5.60 -1.84
C GLN A 315 29.55 -5.57 -3.27
N GLY A 316 28.64 -5.42 -4.22
CA GLY A 316 29.01 -5.46 -5.63
C GLY A 316 27.83 -5.23 -6.56
N ILE A 317 28.06 -5.50 -7.84
CA ILE A 317 27.07 -5.32 -8.89
C ILE A 317 26.92 -6.62 -9.65
N ALA A 318 25.68 -7.10 -9.75
CA ALA A 318 25.34 -8.24 -10.59
C ALA A 318 24.83 -7.76 -11.95
N PHE A 319 25.30 -8.42 -13.00
CA PHE A 319 24.84 -8.31 -14.38
C PHE A 319 24.07 -9.57 -14.70
N VAL A 320 22.78 -9.44 -15.03
CA VAL A 320 21.90 -10.57 -15.35
C VAL A 320 21.42 -10.37 -16.78
N ASP A 321 22.04 -11.06 -17.73
CA ASP A 321 21.66 -10.97 -19.14
C ASP A 321 20.32 -11.70 -19.36
N GLN A 322 19.42 -11.06 -20.11
CA GLN A 322 18.04 -11.52 -20.33
C GLN A 322 17.25 -11.78 -19.03
N GLY A 323 17.67 -11.13 -17.94
CA GLY A 323 17.06 -11.25 -16.62
C GLY A 323 15.67 -10.64 -16.54
N THR A 324 14.86 -11.18 -15.63
CA THR A 324 13.53 -10.65 -15.33
C THR A 324 13.52 -10.06 -13.93
N VAL A 325 12.94 -8.87 -13.77
CA VAL A 325 12.67 -8.26 -12.48
C VAL A 325 11.16 -8.09 -12.32
N TRP A 326 10.66 -8.54 -11.18
CA TRP A 326 9.36 -8.15 -10.68
C TRP A 326 9.56 -7.23 -9.49
N SER A 327 8.82 -6.13 -9.40
CA SER A 327 8.99 -5.16 -8.32
C SER A 327 7.70 -4.45 -7.95
N ASP A 328 7.47 -4.28 -6.66
CA ASP A 328 6.48 -3.40 -6.07
C ASP A 328 7.10 -2.68 -4.85
N PRO A 329 6.38 -1.76 -4.18
CA PRO A 329 6.91 -1.04 -3.02
C PRO A 329 7.36 -1.91 -1.83
N SER A 330 7.06 -3.22 -1.83
CA SER A 330 7.34 -4.15 -0.74
C SER A 330 8.38 -5.22 -1.08
N THR A 331 8.50 -5.57 -2.36
CA THR A 331 9.14 -6.80 -2.82
C THR A 331 9.81 -6.55 -4.17
N THR A 332 11.04 -7.01 -4.33
CA THR A 332 11.70 -7.13 -5.63
C THR A 332 12.23 -8.54 -5.79
N ALA A 333 11.84 -9.20 -6.87
CA ALA A 333 12.31 -10.53 -7.24
C ALA A 333 13.12 -10.44 -8.54
N VAL A 334 14.38 -10.86 -8.48
CA VAL A 334 15.26 -10.93 -9.64
C VAL A 334 15.40 -12.39 -10.06
N LEU A 335 15.04 -12.66 -11.31
CA LEU A 335 15.04 -13.98 -11.93
C LEU A 335 16.12 -14.02 -13.02
N SER A 336 16.83 -15.14 -13.11
CA SER A 336 17.79 -15.42 -14.18
C SER A 336 17.09 -15.59 -15.55
N SER A 337 17.88 -15.72 -16.61
CA SER A 337 17.34 -16.06 -17.95
C SER A 337 16.61 -17.41 -17.98
N SER A 338 16.97 -18.34 -17.09
CA SER A 338 16.29 -19.64 -16.87
C SER A 338 15.07 -19.55 -15.94
N GLN A 339 14.70 -18.33 -15.50
CA GLN A 339 13.61 -18.06 -14.55
C GLN A 339 13.84 -18.68 -13.16
N GLU A 340 15.09 -18.84 -12.77
CA GLU A 340 15.49 -19.22 -11.40
C GLU A 340 15.54 -17.96 -10.54
N LEU A 341 15.02 -18.04 -9.31
CA LEU A 341 15.07 -16.92 -8.36
C LEU A 341 16.50 -16.76 -7.84
N ILE A 342 17.10 -15.60 -8.09
CA ILE A 342 18.40 -15.22 -7.55
C ILE A 342 18.16 -14.57 -6.18
N GLU A 343 18.22 -15.35 -5.11
CA GLU A 343 17.84 -14.87 -3.77
C GLU A 343 18.72 -13.71 -3.28
N ASP A 344 20.03 -13.76 -3.52
CA ASP A 344 20.97 -12.70 -3.08
C ASP A 344 20.69 -11.32 -3.71
N LEU A 345 19.92 -11.30 -4.80
CA LEU A 345 19.52 -10.11 -5.54
C LEU A 345 18.03 -9.77 -5.36
N SER A 346 17.35 -10.42 -4.42
CA SER A 346 15.92 -10.27 -4.19
C SER A 346 15.62 -9.90 -2.74
N TYR A 347 14.48 -9.26 -2.49
CA TYR A 347 14.00 -8.95 -1.14
C TYR A 347 12.48 -9.01 -1.06
N GLY A 348 11.96 -8.93 0.16
CA GLY A 348 10.53 -9.01 0.40
C GLY A 348 10.03 -10.43 0.12
N ASN A 349 8.81 -10.55 -0.39
CA ASN A 349 8.19 -11.85 -0.67
C ASN A 349 8.59 -12.38 -2.06
N SER A 350 9.88 -12.36 -2.38
CA SER A 350 10.36 -12.80 -3.71
C SER A 350 10.05 -14.27 -3.99
N GLY A 351 10.00 -15.11 -2.95
CA GLY A 351 9.56 -16.50 -3.05
C GLY A 351 8.07 -16.65 -3.43
N LEU A 352 7.20 -15.79 -2.91
CA LEU A 352 5.78 -15.72 -3.29
C LEU A 352 5.64 -15.33 -4.77
N VAL A 353 6.43 -14.35 -5.21
CA VAL A 353 6.48 -13.92 -6.62
C VAL A 353 6.96 -15.07 -7.51
N ALA A 354 8.11 -15.66 -7.20
CA ALA A 354 8.69 -16.73 -8.01
C ALA A 354 7.78 -17.98 -8.09
N SER A 355 7.04 -18.28 -7.03
CA SER A 355 6.12 -19.42 -6.95
C SER A 355 4.74 -19.13 -7.52
N SER A 356 4.43 -17.89 -7.92
CA SER A 356 3.13 -17.52 -8.46
C SER A 356 2.99 -17.92 -9.93
N ASN A 357 1.83 -18.49 -10.27
CA ASN A 357 1.40 -18.73 -11.66
C ASN A 357 0.52 -17.59 -12.20
N TYR A 358 0.32 -16.53 -11.41
CA TYR A 358 -0.74 -15.53 -11.63
C TYR A 358 -0.20 -14.11 -11.85
N LEU A 359 1.12 -13.97 -11.96
CA LEU A 359 1.75 -12.68 -12.22
C LEU A 359 1.36 -12.15 -13.61
N PRO A 360 1.31 -10.81 -13.79
CA PRO A 360 1.06 -10.20 -15.08
C PRO A 360 2.12 -10.65 -16.11
N GLU A 361 1.79 -10.57 -17.40
CA GLU A 361 2.75 -10.91 -18.45
C GLU A 361 3.98 -9.99 -18.36
N LYS A 362 5.17 -10.60 -18.50
CA LYS A 362 6.43 -9.86 -18.49
C LYS A 362 6.53 -8.96 -19.72
N GLN A 363 6.78 -7.67 -19.51
CA GLN A 363 7.00 -6.70 -20.57
C GLN A 363 8.48 -6.70 -20.94
N LYS A 364 8.79 -6.66 -22.23
CA LYS A 364 10.17 -6.56 -22.70
C LYS A 364 10.65 -5.11 -22.63
N PHE A 365 11.82 -4.92 -22.06
CA PHE A 365 12.57 -3.68 -22.03
C PHE A 365 13.84 -3.87 -22.86
N ALA A 366 13.98 -3.15 -23.96
CA ALA A 366 15.19 -3.18 -24.77
C ALA A 366 16.27 -2.32 -24.11
N GLY A 367 17.42 -2.92 -23.80
CA GLY A 367 18.56 -2.22 -23.18
C GLY A 367 18.88 -2.62 -21.73
N THR A 368 19.67 -1.76 -21.10
CA THR A 368 20.26 -1.96 -19.77
C THR A 368 19.42 -1.27 -18.70
N LEU A 369 18.79 -2.06 -17.84
CA LEU A 369 17.95 -1.58 -16.74
C LEU A 369 18.68 -1.74 -15.40
N ALA A 370 18.96 -0.62 -14.73
CA ALA A 370 19.49 -0.62 -13.37
C ALA A 370 18.35 -0.79 -12.35
N VAL A 371 18.44 -1.76 -11.45
CA VAL A 371 17.42 -2.03 -10.42
C VAL A 371 17.84 -1.37 -9.11
N LEU A 372 17.18 -0.28 -8.74
CA LEU A 372 17.44 0.51 -7.52
C LEU A 372 16.29 0.45 -6.49
N SER A 373 15.18 -0.22 -6.80
CA SER A 373 14.07 -0.44 -5.87
C SER A 373 14.53 -1.13 -4.58
N ILE A 374 14.14 -0.62 -3.41
CA ILE A 374 14.50 -1.15 -2.09
C ILE A 374 13.26 -1.46 -1.26
N ARG A 375 13.44 -2.26 -0.20
CA ARG A 375 12.38 -2.45 0.78
C ARG A 375 12.22 -1.19 1.62
N TYR A 376 10.98 -0.80 1.91
CA TYR A 376 10.68 0.37 2.76
C TYR A 376 11.25 1.69 2.23
N SER A 377 11.14 1.94 0.92
CA SER A 377 11.63 3.16 0.27
C SER A 377 11.13 4.47 0.89
N ASN A 378 9.96 4.47 1.54
CA ASN A 378 9.39 5.61 2.25
C ASN A 378 9.96 5.82 3.67
N ASN A 379 10.80 4.91 4.16
CA ASN A 379 11.51 5.07 5.42
C ASN A 379 12.85 5.75 5.17
N TYR A 380 13.04 6.93 5.79
CA TYR A 380 14.24 7.74 5.61
C TYR A 380 15.55 6.97 5.88
N CYS A 381 15.60 6.07 6.86
CA CYS A 381 16.82 5.29 7.15
C CYS A 381 17.16 4.30 6.03
N HIS A 382 16.16 3.52 5.57
CA HIS A 382 16.32 2.57 4.47
C HIS A 382 16.70 3.29 3.17
N TRP A 383 16.07 4.44 2.88
CA TRP A 383 16.43 5.25 1.72
C TRP A 383 17.88 5.74 1.79
N MET A 384 18.29 6.32 2.92
CA MET A 384 19.63 6.89 3.05
C MET A 384 20.73 5.84 3.04
N PHE A 385 20.52 4.65 3.62
CA PHE A 385 21.58 3.65 3.77
C PHE A 385 21.48 2.44 2.84
N GLU A 386 20.35 2.23 2.15
CA GLU A 386 20.23 1.18 1.13
C GLU A 386 20.15 1.78 -0.27
N PHE A 387 19.24 2.73 -0.52
CA PHE A 387 19.12 3.32 -1.87
C PHE A 387 20.38 4.11 -2.25
N VAL A 388 20.87 5.00 -1.37
CA VAL A 388 22.09 5.79 -1.66
C VAL A 388 23.32 4.88 -1.80
N ALA A 389 23.44 3.83 -0.98
CA ALA A 389 24.54 2.87 -1.10
C ALA A 389 24.55 2.18 -2.47
N ARG A 390 23.37 1.73 -2.93
CA ARG A 390 23.20 1.07 -4.23
C ARG A 390 23.43 2.00 -5.41
N ALA A 391 22.92 3.23 -5.33
CA ALA A 391 23.21 4.27 -6.31
C ALA A 391 24.71 4.60 -6.35
N GLY A 392 25.35 4.68 -5.19
CA GLY A 392 26.79 4.88 -5.05
C GLY A 392 27.62 3.81 -5.75
N LEU A 393 27.26 2.52 -5.57
CA LEU A 393 27.91 1.41 -6.26
C LEU A 393 27.80 1.54 -7.78
N LEU A 394 26.60 1.82 -8.32
CA LEU A 394 26.41 2.02 -9.75
C LEU A 394 27.26 3.17 -10.31
N ASN A 395 27.30 4.29 -9.59
CA ASN A 395 28.06 5.46 -10.01
C ASN A 395 29.58 5.23 -9.98
N GLN A 396 30.08 4.35 -9.10
CA GLN A 396 31.50 3.97 -9.05
C GLN A 396 31.91 3.01 -10.17
N PHE A 397 30.98 2.17 -10.65
CA PHE A 397 31.26 1.17 -11.69
C PHE A 397 31.04 1.69 -13.11
N GLY A 398 30.04 2.57 -13.32
CA GLY A 398 29.72 3.12 -14.63
C GLY A 398 30.61 4.28 -15.04
N SER A 399 30.63 4.62 -16.33
CA SER A 399 31.15 5.92 -16.83
C SER A 399 30.13 7.05 -16.57
N GLY A 400 29.49 7.05 -15.39
CA GLY A 400 28.33 7.86 -15.05
C GLY A 400 26.98 7.26 -15.47
N TRP A 401 25.90 8.00 -15.19
CA TRP A 401 24.50 7.58 -15.39
C TRP A 401 24.11 7.33 -16.85
N ASP A 402 24.91 7.78 -17.81
CA ASP A 402 24.66 7.56 -19.24
C ASP A 402 24.88 6.11 -19.68
N SER A 403 25.55 5.30 -18.85
CA SER A 403 25.77 3.87 -19.08
C SER A 403 24.50 3.02 -18.95
N PHE A 404 23.39 3.61 -18.51
CA PHE A 404 22.11 2.95 -18.27
C PHE A 404 21.01 3.55 -19.14
N ASP A 405 20.14 2.70 -19.68
CA ASP A 405 18.99 3.14 -20.48
C ASP A 405 17.84 3.57 -19.57
N ALA A 406 17.64 2.88 -18.44
CA ALA A 406 16.66 3.25 -17.42
C ALA A 406 17.05 2.79 -16.01
N PHE A 407 16.40 3.36 -15.01
CA PHE A 407 16.50 3.00 -13.59
C PHE A 407 15.12 2.63 -13.04
N LEU A 408 14.99 1.43 -12.48
CA LEU A 408 13.79 0.98 -11.78
C LEU A 408 13.85 1.41 -10.30
N LEU A 409 12.95 2.28 -9.88
CA LEU A 409 12.85 2.83 -8.53
C LEU A 409 11.45 2.59 -7.93
N ASP A 410 11.33 2.67 -6.61
CA ASP A 410 10.04 2.76 -5.94
C ASP A 410 9.38 4.15 -6.16
N PRO A 411 8.06 4.30 -5.92
CA PRO A 411 7.38 5.58 -5.98
C PRO A 411 8.06 6.64 -5.09
N ILE A 412 8.28 7.81 -5.67
CA ILE A 412 8.83 8.99 -4.99
C ILE A 412 7.64 9.71 -4.37
N GLN A 413 7.49 9.60 -3.05
CA GLN A 413 6.34 10.08 -2.29
C GLN A 413 6.72 11.12 -1.23
N SER A 414 8.01 11.43 -1.08
CA SER A 414 8.52 12.32 -0.04
C SER A 414 9.65 13.23 -0.54
N ASN A 415 9.81 14.38 0.13
CA ASN A 415 10.82 15.38 -0.24
C ASN A 415 12.25 14.82 -0.15
N PHE A 416 12.56 14.02 0.88
CA PHE A 416 13.90 13.46 1.04
C PHE A 416 14.29 12.53 -0.12
N GLN A 417 13.33 11.82 -0.73
CA GLN A 417 13.59 10.99 -1.91
C GLN A 417 13.97 11.87 -3.10
N ALA A 418 13.18 12.90 -3.38
CA ALA A 418 13.42 13.85 -4.47
C ALA A 418 14.76 14.60 -4.30
N GLU A 419 15.05 15.10 -3.10
CA GLU A 419 16.31 15.77 -2.78
C GLU A 419 17.52 14.85 -3.00
N THR A 420 17.40 13.57 -2.61
CA THR A 420 18.48 12.59 -2.77
C THR A 420 18.72 12.24 -4.24
N ILE A 421 17.66 12.04 -5.03
CA ILE A 421 17.77 11.77 -6.47
C ILE A 421 18.45 12.93 -7.18
N SER A 422 18.06 14.16 -6.84
CA SER A 422 18.67 15.38 -7.36
C SER A 422 20.14 15.50 -6.95
N ALA A 423 20.48 15.23 -5.69
CA ALA A 423 21.86 15.26 -5.19
C ALA A 423 22.76 14.22 -5.89
N LEU A 424 22.24 13.02 -6.14
CA LEU A 424 22.91 11.96 -6.92
C LEU A 424 22.98 12.27 -8.42
N ARG A 425 22.20 13.24 -8.91
CA ARG A 425 22.08 13.62 -10.33
C ARG A 425 21.59 12.49 -11.22
N ILE A 426 20.72 11.62 -10.70
CA ILE A 426 20.09 10.57 -11.50
C ILE A 426 19.13 11.24 -12.51
N PRO A 427 19.24 10.96 -13.83
CA PRO A 427 18.38 11.58 -14.83
C PRO A 427 16.92 11.17 -14.65
N GLU A 428 16.05 12.12 -14.30
CA GLU A 428 14.61 11.86 -14.08
C GLU A 428 13.91 11.27 -15.31
N SER A 429 14.34 11.65 -16.51
CA SER A 429 13.81 11.12 -17.78
C SER A 429 14.09 9.62 -17.99
N LYS A 430 15.01 9.03 -17.23
CA LYS A 430 15.36 7.60 -17.28
C LYS A 430 14.73 6.81 -16.12
N ILE A 431 13.95 7.43 -15.24
CA ILE A 431 13.36 6.75 -14.08
C ILE A 431 12.06 6.05 -14.48
N ILE A 432 11.99 4.76 -14.17
CA ILE A 432 10.77 3.94 -14.21
C ILE A 432 10.38 3.67 -12.76
N GLN A 433 9.23 4.18 -12.33
CA GLN A 433 8.71 3.90 -10.99
C GLN A 433 7.91 2.59 -10.98
N ASN A 434 8.18 1.73 -10.00
CA ASN A 434 7.45 0.49 -9.84
C ASN A 434 6.01 0.74 -9.36
N SER A 435 5.19 -0.27 -9.57
CA SER A 435 3.77 -0.36 -9.26
C SER A 435 3.41 -1.83 -9.11
N THR A 436 2.21 -2.14 -8.61
CA THR A 436 1.73 -3.49 -8.26
C THR A 436 1.72 -4.52 -9.40
N GLY A 437 2.14 -4.17 -10.62
CA GLY A 437 2.29 -5.08 -11.76
C GLY A 437 3.61 -4.92 -12.53
N THR A 438 4.65 -4.31 -11.94
CA THR A 438 5.91 -4.08 -12.66
C THR A 438 6.67 -5.38 -12.83
N HIS A 439 6.56 -5.96 -14.02
CA HIS A 439 7.19 -7.22 -14.41
C HIS A 439 7.94 -7.03 -15.72
N LEU A 440 9.24 -6.82 -15.65
CA LEU A 440 10.08 -6.41 -16.77
C LEU A 440 11.15 -7.46 -17.07
N GLN A 441 11.34 -7.79 -18.34
CA GLN A 441 12.50 -8.52 -18.84
C GLN A 441 13.38 -7.56 -19.63
N ALA A 442 14.60 -7.33 -19.18
CA ALA A 442 15.55 -6.46 -19.86
C ALA A 442 16.57 -7.27 -20.66
N ASP A 443 17.22 -6.65 -21.66
CA ASP A 443 18.38 -7.29 -22.31
C ASP A 443 19.49 -7.55 -21.30
N ARG A 444 19.65 -6.62 -20.35
CA ARG A 444 20.56 -6.73 -19.22
C ARG A 444 19.98 -6.03 -18.00
N LEU A 445 19.84 -6.75 -16.89
CA LEU A 445 19.64 -6.13 -15.59
C LEU A 445 20.99 -5.85 -14.94
N ILE A 446 21.11 -4.68 -14.30
CA ILE A 446 22.23 -4.36 -13.42
C ILE A 446 21.66 -4.15 -12.01
N VAL A 447 22.03 -5.06 -11.09
CA VAL A 447 21.46 -5.10 -9.74
C VAL A 447 22.58 -4.92 -8.71
N PRO A 448 22.63 -3.78 -8.00
CA PRO A 448 23.56 -3.58 -6.89
C PRO A 448 23.17 -4.45 -5.68
N SER A 449 24.18 -5.10 -5.11
CA SER A 449 24.10 -6.03 -3.99
C SER A 449 24.89 -5.50 -2.78
N PRO A 450 24.54 -5.90 -1.55
CA PRO A 450 23.42 -6.78 -1.22
C PRO A 450 22.11 -6.03 -1.03
N LEU A 451 21.01 -6.72 -1.36
CA LEU A 451 19.70 -6.41 -0.82
C LEU A 451 19.61 -7.09 0.55
N LYS A 452 19.74 -6.31 1.63
CA LYS A 452 19.61 -6.83 3.00
C LYS A 452 18.27 -6.41 3.58
N HIS A 453 17.77 -7.17 4.55
CA HIS A 453 16.55 -6.80 5.28
C HIS A 453 16.74 -5.57 6.18
N TRP A 454 17.99 -5.16 6.43
CA TRP A 454 18.35 -4.06 7.33
C TRP A 454 19.41 -3.16 6.70
N PRO A 455 19.39 -1.84 7.01
CA PRO A 455 20.37 -0.91 6.49
C PRO A 455 21.80 -1.25 6.95
N VAL A 456 22.75 -1.12 6.03
CA VAL A 456 24.18 -1.33 6.29
C VAL A 456 24.84 0.02 6.53
N PHE A 457 25.27 0.28 7.76
CA PHE A 457 25.92 1.54 8.12
C PHE A 457 27.43 1.53 7.83
N ASP A 458 27.86 1.08 6.66
CA ASP A 458 29.29 1.00 6.35
C ASP A 458 29.93 2.39 6.15
N LYS A 459 31.26 2.44 6.28
CA LYS A 459 32.03 3.69 6.22
C LYS A 459 31.96 4.37 4.84
N ALA A 460 31.90 3.60 3.75
CA ALA A 460 31.84 4.16 2.39
C ALA A 460 30.48 4.82 2.17
N THR A 461 29.39 4.16 2.57
CA THR A 461 28.03 4.71 2.52
C THR A 461 27.90 5.96 3.41
N CYS A 462 28.42 5.95 4.64
CA CYS A 462 28.46 7.13 5.50
C CYS A 462 29.20 8.31 4.82
N THR A 463 30.33 8.03 4.18
CA THR A 463 31.14 9.05 3.48
C THR A 463 30.39 9.62 2.27
N LEU A 464 29.72 8.76 1.50
CA LEU A 464 28.92 9.17 0.35
C LEU A 464 27.77 10.08 0.78
N ILE A 465 26.95 9.66 1.76
CA ILE A 465 25.84 10.48 2.27
C ILE A 465 26.33 11.85 2.73
N ARG A 466 27.42 11.89 3.51
CA ARG A 466 28.04 13.15 3.94
C ARG A 466 28.45 14.03 2.75
N SER A 467 29.12 13.46 1.75
CA SER A 467 29.57 14.21 0.57
C SER A 467 28.43 14.79 -0.27
N LEU A 468 27.24 14.17 -0.23
CA LEU A 468 26.07 14.64 -0.97
C LEU A 468 25.41 15.86 -0.32
N PHE A 469 25.38 15.92 1.01
CA PHE A 469 24.53 16.87 1.73
C PHE A 469 25.28 17.84 2.65
N LEU A 470 26.50 17.53 3.07
CA LEU A 470 27.37 18.51 3.73
C LEU A 470 28.08 19.32 2.65
N ARG A 471 27.55 20.51 2.37
CA ARG A 471 28.23 21.49 1.52
C ARG A 471 29.32 22.19 2.34
N ASN A 472 30.45 22.49 1.71
CA ASN A 472 31.51 23.35 2.25
C ASN A 472 31.01 24.83 2.30
N GLU A 473 29.93 25.10 3.02
CA GLU A 473 29.72 26.44 3.56
C GLU A 473 30.65 26.58 4.76
N ASP A 474 31.31 27.73 4.90
CA ASP A 474 32.44 27.91 5.82
C ASP A 474 32.01 27.47 7.25
N PRO A 475 32.62 26.42 7.84
CA PRO A 475 32.17 25.87 9.11
C PRO A 475 32.13 26.90 10.24
N GLU A 476 32.92 27.97 10.15
CA GLU A 476 32.97 29.06 11.12
C GLU A 476 31.71 29.97 11.06
N GLU A 477 31.08 30.18 9.88
CA GLU A 477 29.87 31.03 9.77
C GLU A 477 28.59 30.32 10.27
N ILE A 478 28.54 28.99 10.16
CA ILE A 478 27.39 28.18 10.58
C ILE A 478 27.49 27.76 12.06
N LYS A 479 28.69 27.48 12.57
CA LYS A 479 28.89 26.96 13.94
C LYS A 479 28.48 27.94 15.04
N ASP A 480 28.57 29.23 14.80
CA ASP A 480 28.23 30.25 15.81
C ASP A 480 26.73 30.62 15.81
N SER A 481 25.96 30.20 14.79
CA SER A 481 24.54 30.55 14.64
C SER A 481 23.56 29.41 14.88
N LEU A 482 24.01 28.14 14.86
CA LEU A 482 23.18 26.97 15.07
C LEU A 482 23.28 26.40 16.50
N PRO A 483 22.20 25.81 17.04
CA PRO A 483 22.23 25.21 18.36
C PRO A 483 23.12 23.98 18.41
N LYS A 484 23.96 23.90 19.45
CA LYS A 484 24.90 22.78 19.68
C LYS A 484 24.28 21.60 20.41
N TYR A 485 23.19 21.83 21.15
CA TYR A 485 22.53 20.86 22.03
C TYR A 485 21.15 20.63 21.45
N LEU A 486 20.89 19.44 20.91
CA LEU A 486 19.72 19.16 20.09
C LEU A 486 18.83 18.11 20.75
N TYR A 487 17.54 18.41 20.85
CA TYR A 487 16.51 17.42 21.10
C TYR A 487 15.74 17.18 19.81
N LEU A 488 15.82 15.97 19.24
CA LEU A 488 15.09 15.63 18.02
C LEU A 488 13.70 15.13 18.39
N SER A 489 12.70 16.02 18.34
CA SER A 489 11.33 15.67 18.70
C SER A 489 10.71 14.73 17.67
N ARG A 490 9.74 13.94 18.15
CA ARG A 490 8.91 13.04 17.35
C ARG A 490 7.41 13.38 17.45
N SER A 491 7.05 14.62 17.78
CA SER A 491 5.65 15.06 17.91
C SER A 491 4.82 14.72 16.66
N GLU A 492 5.40 14.93 15.48
CA GLU A 492 4.77 14.71 14.16
C GLU A 492 4.84 13.25 13.68
N ALA A 493 5.49 12.36 14.44
CA ALA A 493 5.60 10.96 14.05
C ALA A 493 4.29 10.19 14.31
N ARG A 494 3.98 9.21 13.46
CA ARG A 494 2.77 8.38 13.63
C ARG A 494 2.80 7.46 14.86
N TYR A 495 4.00 7.10 15.33
CA TYR A 495 4.23 6.15 16.41
C TYR A 495 5.63 6.35 17.02
N ARG A 496 5.88 5.72 18.18
CA ARG A 496 7.07 5.98 19.02
C ARG A 496 7.21 7.46 19.36
N ARG A 497 6.09 8.12 19.65
CA ARG A 497 6.05 9.49 20.14
C ARG A 497 6.40 9.50 21.62
N VAL A 498 6.85 10.63 22.15
CA VAL A 498 7.01 10.78 23.61
C VAL A 498 5.69 11.27 24.18
N LEU A 499 5.09 10.53 25.12
CA LEU A 499 3.79 10.89 25.69
C LEU A 499 3.87 12.08 26.65
N ASN A 500 4.97 12.18 27.41
CA ASN A 500 5.26 13.30 28.29
C ASN A 500 6.27 14.29 27.66
N ASP A 501 6.13 14.55 26.35
CA ASP A 501 7.13 15.31 25.58
C ASP A 501 7.28 16.75 26.10
N GLU A 502 6.20 17.40 26.54
CA GLU A 502 6.27 18.74 27.13
C GLU A 502 7.23 18.80 28.33
N GLN A 503 7.17 17.81 29.23
CA GLN A 503 8.05 17.72 30.41
C GLN A 503 9.50 17.47 30.01
N VAL A 504 9.72 16.64 28.99
CA VAL A 504 11.06 16.37 28.43
C VAL A 504 11.63 17.63 27.81
N GLN A 505 10.87 18.32 26.96
CA GLN A 505 11.28 19.55 26.30
C GLN A 505 11.57 20.67 27.30
N GLU A 506 10.74 20.85 28.32
CA GLU A 506 10.98 21.84 29.37
C GLU A 506 12.28 21.54 30.15
N SER A 507 12.49 20.28 30.52
CA SER A 507 13.70 19.84 31.23
C SER A 507 14.97 20.05 30.40
N LEU A 508 14.93 19.72 29.11
CA LEU A 508 16.07 19.88 28.20
C LEU A 508 16.33 21.35 27.84
N LYS A 509 15.27 22.17 27.69
CA LYS A 509 15.39 23.61 27.45
C LYS A 509 16.18 24.30 28.57
N ASN A 510 15.96 23.90 29.82
CA ASN A 510 16.70 24.42 30.98
C ASN A 510 18.20 24.07 30.94
N LEU A 511 18.59 23.08 30.14
CA LEU A 511 20.00 22.69 29.91
C LEU A 511 20.56 23.26 28.59
N GLY A 512 19.84 24.17 27.93
CA GLY A 512 20.27 24.81 26.69
C GLY A 512 19.97 24.04 25.40
N PHE A 513 19.16 22.98 25.46
CA PHE A 513 18.77 22.24 24.26
C PHE A 513 17.75 23.00 23.41
N ALA A 514 17.93 22.94 22.10
CA ALA A 514 16.92 23.31 21.11
C ALA A 514 16.09 22.08 20.72
N SER A 515 14.76 22.20 20.77
CA SER A 515 13.83 21.19 20.28
C SER A 515 13.64 21.34 18.78
N ILE A 516 13.91 20.29 18.01
CA ILE A 516 13.95 20.30 16.55
C ILE A 516 13.01 19.24 15.99
N SER A 517 12.11 19.63 15.10
CA SER A 517 11.35 18.73 14.24
C SER A 517 12.04 18.61 12.89
N LEU A 518 12.66 17.45 12.62
CA LEU A 518 13.43 17.25 11.39
C LEU A 518 12.58 17.17 10.12
N GLY A 519 11.30 16.81 10.24
CA GLY A 519 10.41 16.59 9.09
C GLY A 519 10.14 17.84 8.24
N GLU A 520 10.36 19.03 8.80
CA GLU A 520 10.17 20.31 8.13
C GLU A 520 11.44 20.82 7.42
N LEU A 521 12.59 20.18 7.67
CA LEU A 521 13.89 20.61 7.17
C LEU A 521 14.29 19.81 5.93
N SER A 522 14.92 20.47 4.96
CA SER A 522 15.63 19.79 3.86
C SER A 522 16.80 18.94 4.41
N ILE A 523 17.24 17.93 3.65
CA ILE A 523 18.35 17.06 4.07
C ILE A 523 19.63 17.89 4.31
N CYS A 524 19.90 18.91 3.47
CA CYS A 524 21.05 19.79 3.65
C CYS A 524 20.96 20.57 4.98
N GLN A 525 19.79 21.08 5.35
CA GLN A 525 19.58 21.77 6.63
C GLN A 525 19.75 20.81 7.81
N GLN A 526 19.19 19.59 7.71
CA GLN A 526 19.39 18.54 8.71
C GLN A 526 20.88 18.19 8.85
N ALA A 527 21.60 18.08 7.74
CA ALA A 527 23.02 17.74 7.71
C ALA A 527 23.88 18.82 8.38
N ASN A 528 23.67 20.10 8.02
CA ASN A 528 24.41 21.23 8.61
C ASN A 528 24.14 21.35 10.12
N LEU A 529 22.89 21.18 10.54
CA LEU A 529 22.49 21.21 11.95
C LEU A 529 23.19 20.11 12.76
N LEU A 530 23.15 18.86 12.28
CA LEU A 530 23.75 17.73 13.00
C LEU A 530 25.29 17.74 12.92
N ALA A 531 25.89 18.33 11.88
CA ALA A 531 27.33 18.52 11.79
C ALA A 531 27.88 19.52 12.81
N GLY A 532 27.06 20.45 13.32
CA GLY A 532 27.40 21.37 14.39
C GLY A 532 27.05 20.88 15.81
N ALA A 533 26.40 19.72 15.93
CA ALA A 533 25.90 19.23 17.21
C ALA A 533 27.02 18.67 18.11
N GLU A 534 27.05 19.11 19.36
CA GLU A 534 27.89 18.55 20.43
C GLU A 534 27.13 17.48 21.22
N VAL A 535 25.82 17.66 21.42
CA VAL A 535 24.95 16.71 22.11
C VAL A 535 23.63 16.54 21.35
N VAL A 536 23.21 15.29 21.14
CA VAL A 536 21.95 14.93 20.50
C VAL A 536 21.16 14.00 21.43
N VAL A 537 19.97 14.43 21.84
CA VAL A 537 18.98 13.61 22.54
C VAL A 537 17.86 13.32 21.56
N ALA A 538 17.47 12.06 21.40
CA ALA A 538 16.39 11.73 20.47
C ALA A 538 15.68 10.44 20.86
N PRO A 539 14.34 10.36 20.73
CA PRO A 539 13.66 9.10 20.83
C PRO A 539 13.86 8.23 19.57
N HIS A 540 13.82 6.91 19.74
CA HIS A 540 14.17 5.94 18.70
C HIS A 540 13.32 6.11 17.43
N GLY A 541 13.99 6.30 16.29
CA GLY A 541 13.34 6.33 14.98
C GLY A 541 14.19 6.97 13.89
N ALA A 542 13.62 7.06 12.68
CA ALA A 542 14.35 7.42 11.46
C ALA A 542 15.09 8.76 11.51
N GLY A 543 14.72 9.71 12.37
CA GLY A 543 15.45 10.97 12.57
C GLY A 543 16.91 10.76 13.00
N LEU A 544 17.21 9.68 13.73
CA LEU A 544 18.56 9.30 14.15
C LEU A 544 19.46 8.86 12.98
N THR A 545 18.92 8.66 11.78
CA THR A 545 19.72 8.47 10.55
C THR A 545 20.68 9.64 10.34
N ASN A 546 20.29 10.85 10.78
CA ASN A 546 21.11 12.06 10.65
C ASN A 546 22.36 12.07 11.56
N LEU A 547 22.53 11.09 12.45
CA LEU A 547 23.80 10.90 13.17
C LEU A 547 25.00 10.70 12.22
N VAL A 548 24.75 10.28 10.97
CA VAL A 548 25.78 10.21 9.93
C VAL A 548 26.50 11.55 9.71
N PHE A 549 25.82 12.68 9.96
CA PHE A 549 26.34 14.03 9.78
C PHE A 549 27.12 14.55 10.98
N CYS A 550 26.94 13.96 12.17
CA CYS A 550 27.68 14.35 13.37
C CYS A 550 29.21 14.20 13.21
N GLN A 551 29.92 15.03 13.96
CA GLN A 551 31.37 14.95 14.06
C GLN A 551 31.77 13.85 15.05
N PRO A 552 32.95 13.22 14.88
CA PRO A 552 33.47 12.30 15.88
C PRO A 552 33.53 12.97 17.26
N GLY A 553 33.09 12.26 18.30
CA GLY A 553 33.01 12.79 19.65
C GLY A 553 31.66 13.42 20.03
N THR A 554 30.74 13.69 19.07
CA THR A 554 29.37 14.13 19.41
C THR A 554 28.72 13.11 20.34
N LYS A 555 28.08 13.60 21.40
CA LYS A 555 27.40 12.81 22.42
C LYS A 555 25.97 12.53 21.98
N VAL A 556 25.55 11.27 22.02
CA VAL A 556 24.20 10.84 21.62
C VAL A 556 23.53 10.12 22.79
N LEU A 557 22.33 10.57 23.16
CA LEU A 557 21.44 9.87 24.09
C LEU A 557 20.18 9.45 23.35
N GLU A 558 20.08 8.17 23.04
CA GLU A 558 18.92 7.58 22.38
C GLU A 558 17.88 7.09 23.39
N ILE A 559 16.60 7.42 23.18
CA ILE A 559 15.52 7.02 24.07
C ILE A 559 14.67 5.93 23.41
N PHE A 560 14.72 4.71 23.92
CA PHE A 560 13.96 3.57 23.41
C PHE A 560 12.55 3.50 24.01
N PRO A 561 11.55 2.96 23.25
CA PRO A 561 10.35 2.38 23.83
C PRO A 561 10.66 1.27 24.83
N HIS A 562 9.70 0.98 25.70
CA HIS A 562 9.88 -0.03 26.74
C HIS A 562 10.18 -1.42 26.15
N ARG A 563 9.46 -1.81 25.08
CA ARG A 563 9.53 -3.15 24.49
C ARG A 563 10.25 -3.24 23.14
N TYR A 564 10.57 -2.13 22.49
CA TYR A 564 11.23 -2.11 21.18
C TYR A 564 12.60 -1.45 21.22
N ARG A 565 13.63 -2.23 20.90
CA ARG A 565 15.02 -1.99 21.33
C ARG A 565 16.03 -2.33 20.24
N GLN A 566 15.88 -1.74 19.06
CA GLN A 566 16.74 -2.02 17.91
C GLN A 566 18.03 -1.19 17.89
N GLN A 567 19.15 -1.85 17.60
CA GLN A 567 20.50 -1.34 17.78
C GLN A 567 21.12 -0.65 16.55
N TYR A 568 20.29 -0.19 15.61
CA TYR A 568 20.73 0.37 14.31
C TYR A 568 21.60 1.62 14.47
N TYR A 569 21.14 2.58 15.27
CA TYR A 569 21.80 3.88 15.38
C TYR A 569 23.03 3.83 16.30
N TRP A 570 23.10 2.87 17.22
CA TRP A 570 24.34 2.52 17.91
C TRP A 570 25.42 2.04 16.93
N ALA A 571 25.07 1.20 15.94
CA ALA A 571 26.03 0.78 14.92
C ALA A 571 26.53 1.97 14.08
N LEU A 572 25.62 2.87 13.68
CA LEU A 572 25.97 4.12 13.00
C LEU A 572 26.87 5.02 13.86
N ALA A 573 26.53 5.19 15.14
CA ALA A 573 27.31 5.99 16.08
C ALA A 573 28.75 5.47 16.21
N ASN A 574 28.93 4.15 16.32
CA ASN A 574 30.27 3.56 16.36
C ASN A 574 31.05 3.79 15.07
N GLN A 575 30.42 3.66 13.91
CA GLN A 575 31.09 3.94 12.63
C GLN A 575 31.50 5.41 12.45
N ARG A 576 30.80 6.32 13.12
CA ARG A 576 31.10 7.75 13.12
C ARG A 576 31.98 8.19 14.28
N GLY A 577 32.32 7.30 15.21
CA GLY A 577 33.10 7.62 16.39
C GLY A 577 32.36 8.54 17.37
N LEU A 578 31.04 8.37 17.51
CA LEU A 578 30.20 9.14 18.43
C LEU A 578 30.21 8.51 19.82
N VAL A 579 29.98 9.33 20.85
CA VAL A 579 29.82 8.85 22.23
C VAL A 579 28.35 8.50 22.45
N TYR A 580 28.03 7.21 22.44
CA TYR A 580 26.64 6.75 22.48
C TYR A 580 26.22 6.23 23.85
N GLN A 581 25.09 6.75 24.34
CA GLN A 581 24.34 6.23 25.47
C GLN A 581 22.87 6.04 25.12
N TYR A 582 22.17 5.26 25.94
CA TYR A 582 20.74 5.06 25.78
C TYR A 582 19.95 5.10 27.08
N LEU A 583 18.67 5.44 26.95
CA LEU A 583 17.64 5.38 27.97
C LEU A 583 16.51 4.48 27.49
N ILE A 584 15.88 3.73 28.40
CA ILE A 584 14.68 2.94 28.09
C ILE A 584 13.49 3.63 28.75
N GLY A 585 12.44 3.89 27.96
CA GLY A 585 11.19 4.43 28.45
C GLY A 585 10.49 3.49 29.43
N ARG A 586 9.66 4.09 30.29
CA ARG A 586 8.76 3.35 31.18
C ARG A 586 7.65 2.68 30.36
N SER A 587 7.03 1.66 30.95
CA SER A 587 5.87 1.02 30.32
C SER A 587 4.73 2.02 30.15
N VAL A 588 4.16 2.08 28.95
CA VAL A 588 2.99 2.93 28.68
C VAL A 588 1.77 2.44 29.47
N SER A 589 1.65 1.12 29.69
CA SER A 589 0.55 0.54 30.49
C SER A 589 0.51 1.08 31.92
N ASP A 590 1.68 1.36 32.48
CA ASP A 590 1.81 1.84 33.86
C ASP A 590 1.55 3.35 33.94
N TYR A 591 1.74 4.06 32.82
CA TYR A 591 1.54 5.50 32.70
C TYR A 591 0.09 5.88 32.38
N LEU A 592 -0.56 5.15 31.47
CA LEU A 592 -1.96 5.36 31.14
C LEU A 592 -2.81 4.47 32.06
N ALA A 593 -3.44 5.06 33.07
CA ALA A 593 -4.31 4.37 34.04
C ALA A 593 -5.46 3.54 33.39
N SER A 594 -5.74 3.74 32.10
CA SER A 594 -6.72 3.01 31.30
C SER A 594 -6.17 1.77 30.57
N GLY A 595 -4.90 1.40 30.73
CA GLY A 595 -4.34 0.17 30.14
C GLY A 595 -4.31 0.21 28.61
N GLY A 596 -3.51 1.10 28.02
CA GLY A 596 -3.28 1.11 26.58
C GLY A 596 -2.41 -0.07 26.15
N THR A 597 -2.94 -0.94 25.27
CA THR A 597 -2.15 -2.00 24.63
C THR A 597 -1.80 -1.60 23.20
N TYR A 598 -0.52 -1.71 22.85
CA TYR A 598 -0.07 -1.58 21.46
C TYR A 598 -0.10 -2.95 20.79
N PRO A 599 -0.65 -3.07 19.58
CA PRO A 599 -0.71 -4.35 18.85
C PRO A 599 0.70 -4.86 18.49
N PHE A 600 1.67 -3.95 18.31
CA PHE A 600 3.06 -4.29 18.02
C PHE A 600 4.01 -3.47 18.90
N ASN A 601 5.08 -4.11 19.34
CA ASN A 601 6.08 -3.47 20.21
C ASN A 601 6.78 -2.29 19.52
N ASP A 602 6.99 -2.35 18.22
CA ASP A 602 7.69 -1.32 17.45
C ASP A 602 6.89 -0.02 17.27
N LEU A 603 5.58 -0.06 17.47
CA LEU A 603 4.69 1.11 17.42
C LEU A 603 4.50 1.79 18.78
N GLU A 604 4.98 1.18 19.86
CA GLU A 604 4.80 1.65 21.23
C GLU A 604 5.35 3.08 21.43
N ASP A 605 4.51 3.98 21.95
CA ASP A 605 4.95 5.32 22.37
C ASP A 605 5.85 5.23 23.62
N ILE A 606 6.54 6.31 23.93
CA ILE A 606 7.63 6.36 24.90
C ILE A 606 7.19 7.24 26.07
N VAL A 607 7.39 6.75 27.30
CA VAL A 607 7.26 7.56 28.51
C VAL A 607 8.65 7.73 29.11
N VAL A 608 9.11 8.97 29.23
CA VAL A 608 10.46 9.27 29.69
C VAL A 608 10.47 9.55 31.18
N ASP A 609 11.34 8.87 31.90
CA ASP A 609 11.66 9.22 33.28
C ASP A 609 12.61 10.42 33.29
N ILE A 610 12.14 11.57 33.77
CA ILE A 610 12.92 12.81 33.78
C ILE A 610 14.16 12.69 34.68
N GLY A 611 14.08 11.96 35.79
CA GLY A 611 15.23 11.74 36.68
C GLY A 611 16.32 10.92 36.00
N ASP A 612 15.93 9.83 35.31
CA ASP A 612 16.88 9.02 34.54
C ASP A 612 17.45 9.79 33.34
N LEU A 613 16.65 10.61 32.67
CA LEU A 613 17.09 11.48 31.56
C LEU A 613 18.20 12.43 32.02
N LEU A 614 17.95 13.18 33.10
CA LEU A 614 18.91 14.15 33.65
C LEU A 614 20.18 13.45 34.18
N THR A 615 20.03 12.30 34.83
CA THR A 615 21.17 11.51 35.32
C THR A 615 22.03 10.97 34.18
N SER A 616 21.41 10.53 33.08
CA SER A 616 22.12 10.05 31.89
C SER A 616 22.92 11.18 31.23
N LEU A 617 22.31 12.37 31.09
CA LEU A 617 23.01 13.54 30.55
C LEU A 617 24.19 13.99 31.42
N ALA A 618 24.03 13.98 32.74
CA ALA A 618 25.11 14.29 33.68
C ALA A 618 26.27 13.28 33.55
N ALA A 619 25.97 11.99 33.39
CA ALA A 619 26.97 10.94 33.19
C ALA A 619 27.77 11.09 31.88
N MET A 620 27.23 11.79 30.89
CA MET A 620 27.94 12.11 29.64
C MET A 620 28.88 13.32 29.74
N SER A 621 29.06 13.90 30.94
CA SER A 621 29.86 15.11 31.18
C SER A 621 29.45 16.26 30.26
N VAL A 622 28.15 16.45 30.08
CA VAL A 622 27.61 17.61 29.37
C VAL A 622 27.88 18.84 30.24
N GLU A 623 28.90 19.64 29.91
CA GLU A 623 29.15 20.91 30.59
C GLU A 623 27.95 21.82 30.34
N LEU A 624 27.25 22.17 31.41
CA LEU A 624 26.16 23.14 31.34
C LEU A 624 26.78 24.52 31.08
N PRO A 625 26.24 25.32 30.14
CA PRO A 625 26.70 26.69 29.97
C PRO A 625 26.62 27.40 31.33
N HIS A 626 27.73 28.04 31.72
CA HIS A 626 27.87 28.70 33.02
C HIS A 626 26.67 29.63 33.31
N GLY A 627 25.87 29.30 34.32
CA GLY A 627 24.76 30.16 34.73
C GLY A 627 23.59 29.55 35.49
N VAL A 628 23.54 28.22 35.71
CA VAL A 628 22.48 27.62 36.55
C VAL A 628 23.10 26.94 37.78
N HIS A 629 23.36 27.74 38.81
CA HIS A 629 23.51 27.28 40.18
C HIS A 629 22.42 27.96 41.01
N GLY A 630 21.59 27.15 41.67
CA GLY A 630 20.58 27.59 42.64
C GLY A 630 19.23 26.94 42.41
#